data_AF-A0A6S7G3P9-F1
#
_entry.id   AF-A0A6S7G3P9-F1
#
_cell.length_a   1.000
_cell.length_b   1.000
_cell.length_c   1.000
_cell.angle_alpha   90.00
_cell.angle_beta   90.00
_cell.angle_gamma   90.00
#
_symmetry.space_group_name_H-M   'P 1'
#
loop_
_entity.id
_entity.type
_entity.pdbx_description
1 polymer ?
#
loop_
_entity_poly.entity_id
_entity_poly.type
_entity_poly.pdbx_seq_one_letter_code
_entity_poly.pdbx_strand_id
1 'polypeptide(L)'
;MPTRVTSSSEALIDVILASNPKQVNEVKVFENSISDHEIIYAKLQLKPARPKPVYVTTRSFKQYNANNFQSEVAQAPWSVVLDVFDDVEDKLNAFNILFNDLLDEHAPLKTIKIRGRPNPCVTNEIRELMKTRDSWKKKAKKSKDP
;
A
#
# COMPACT_ATOMS: atom_id res chain seq x y z
N MET A 1 -34.65 -17.79 -14.84
CA MET A 1 -34.73 -16.50 -15.55
C MET A 1 -33.78 -16.60 -16.74
N PRO A 2 -34.22 -16.27 -17.97
CA PRO A 2 -33.33 -16.27 -19.13
C PRO A 2 -32.21 -15.25 -18.96
N THR A 3 -31.05 -15.52 -19.54
CA THR A 3 -29.89 -14.61 -19.55
C THR A 3 -29.60 -14.08 -20.94
N ARG A 4 -30.28 -14.62 -21.96
CA ARG A 4 -30.34 -14.07 -23.29
C ARG A 4 -31.79 -14.03 -23.73
N VAL A 5 -32.25 -12.86 -24.16
CA VAL A 5 -33.60 -12.60 -24.64
C VAL A 5 -33.52 -11.98 -26.03
N THR A 6 -34.14 -12.64 -26.99
CA THR A 6 -34.25 -12.17 -28.39
C THR A 6 -35.72 -12.00 -28.75
N SER A 7 -36.02 -11.43 -29.91
CA SER A 7 -37.40 -11.29 -30.39
C SER A 7 -38.15 -12.60 -30.59
N SER A 8 -37.43 -13.72 -30.74
CA SER A 8 -38.02 -15.04 -31.06
C SER A 8 -37.69 -16.13 -30.04
N SER A 9 -36.77 -15.90 -29.10
CA SER A 9 -36.34 -16.91 -28.15
C SER A 9 -35.78 -16.34 -26.85
N GLU A 10 -35.95 -17.10 -25.77
CA GLU A 10 -35.35 -16.86 -24.47
C GLU A 10 -34.48 -18.06 -24.09
N ALA A 11 -33.25 -17.83 -23.64
CA ALA A 11 -32.32 -18.90 -23.28
C ALA A 11 -31.49 -18.58 -22.02
N LEU A 12 -31.08 -19.64 -21.31
CA LEU A 12 -30.17 -19.57 -20.16
C LEU A 12 -28.79 -20.07 -20.61
N ILE A 13 -28.00 -19.19 -21.21
CA ILE A 13 -26.68 -19.56 -21.77
C ILE A 13 -25.50 -18.93 -21.05
N ASP A 14 -25.77 -17.96 -20.16
CA ASP A 14 -24.76 -17.35 -19.30
C ASP A 14 -24.94 -17.92 -17.89
N VAL A 15 -23.92 -18.58 -17.37
CA VAL A 15 -24.00 -19.28 -16.08
C VAL A 15 -22.83 -18.92 -15.17
N ILE A 16 -23.14 -18.73 -13.89
CA ILE A 16 -22.14 -18.63 -12.82
C ILE A 16 -22.17 -19.95 -12.05
N LEU A 17 -21.10 -20.74 -12.18
CA LEU A 17 -20.92 -21.99 -11.46
C LEU A 17 -20.06 -21.73 -10.21
N ALA A 18 -20.57 -22.11 -9.04
CA ALA A 18 -19.85 -22.00 -7.78
C ALA A 18 -19.65 -23.38 -7.16
N SER A 19 -18.40 -23.74 -6.87
CA SER A 19 -18.06 -24.99 -6.17
C SER A 19 -18.48 -24.98 -4.70
N ASN A 20 -18.62 -23.79 -4.10
CA ASN A 20 -19.09 -23.60 -2.73
C ASN A 20 -20.25 -22.58 -2.68
N PRO A 21 -21.51 -23.04 -2.81
CA PRO A 21 -22.68 -22.17 -2.78
C PRO A 21 -22.83 -21.36 -1.48
N LYS A 22 -22.23 -21.81 -0.37
CA LYS A 22 -22.27 -21.08 0.92
C LYS A 22 -21.53 -19.75 0.87
N GLN A 23 -20.65 -19.55 -0.12
CA GLN A 23 -19.97 -18.28 -0.35
C GLN A 23 -20.80 -17.33 -1.22
N VAL A 24 -21.92 -17.76 -1.78
CA VAL A 24 -22.79 -16.93 -2.63
C VAL A 24 -23.90 -16.37 -1.77
N ASN A 25 -23.89 -15.05 -1.54
CA ASN A 25 -24.91 -14.37 -0.74
C ASN A 25 -26.13 -13.96 -1.58
N GLU A 26 -25.93 -13.70 -2.86
CA GLU A 26 -26.95 -13.15 -3.74
C GLU A 26 -26.62 -13.51 -5.18
N VAL A 27 -27.64 -13.85 -5.96
CA VAL A 27 -27.56 -13.99 -7.42
C VAL A 27 -28.71 -13.20 -8.01
N LYS A 28 -28.41 -12.42 -9.04
CA LYS A 28 -29.41 -11.61 -9.74
C LYS A 28 -29.04 -11.49 -11.20
N VAL A 29 -30.07 -11.19 -11.98
CA VAL A 29 -29.97 -10.85 -13.38
C VAL A 29 -30.58 -9.47 -13.54
N PHE A 30 -29.86 -8.57 -14.20
CA PHE A 30 -30.32 -7.23 -14.50
C PHE A 30 -30.65 -7.10 -15.97
N GLU A 31 -31.78 -6.44 -16.23
CA GLU A 31 -32.18 -6.06 -17.57
C GLU A 31 -31.13 -5.14 -18.19
N ASN A 32 -30.67 -5.50 -19.37
CA ASN A 32 -29.67 -4.79 -20.12
C ASN A 32 -30.30 -4.12 -21.35
N SER A 33 -30.04 -2.82 -21.55
CA SER A 33 -30.61 -2.07 -22.67
C SER A 33 -29.71 -2.02 -23.92
N ILE A 34 -28.51 -2.61 -23.86
CA ILE A 34 -27.49 -2.47 -24.92
C ILE A 34 -27.11 -3.79 -25.61
N SER A 35 -27.69 -4.93 -25.21
CA SER A 35 -27.47 -6.24 -25.83
C SER A 35 -28.68 -7.14 -25.58
N ASP A 36 -28.81 -8.19 -26.39
CA ASP A 36 -29.71 -9.33 -26.18
C ASP A 36 -29.30 -10.23 -25.01
N HIS A 37 -28.13 -9.99 -24.39
CA HIS A 37 -27.70 -10.64 -23.15
C HIS A 37 -27.97 -9.79 -21.92
N GLU A 38 -28.58 -10.42 -20.92
CA GLU A 38 -28.83 -9.84 -19.60
C GLU A 38 -27.59 -9.96 -18.70
N ILE A 39 -27.41 -8.97 -17.82
CA ILE A 39 -26.24 -8.95 -16.93
C ILE A 39 -26.51 -9.85 -15.73
N ILE A 40 -25.81 -10.97 -15.65
CA ILE A 40 -25.81 -11.84 -14.47
C ILE A 40 -24.70 -11.46 -13.50
N TYR A 41 -25.02 -11.43 -12.20
CA TYR A 41 -23.99 -11.27 -11.17
C TYR A 41 -24.25 -12.15 -9.96
N ALA A 42 -23.17 -12.53 -9.28
CA ALA A 42 -23.19 -13.19 -8.00
C ALA A 42 -22.40 -12.37 -6.98
N LYS A 43 -23.00 -12.13 -5.81
CA LYS A 43 -22.32 -11.49 -4.68
C LYS A 43 -21.67 -12.56 -3.82
N LEU A 44 -20.34 -12.57 -3.82
CA LEU A 44 -19.57 -13.52 -3.02
C LEU A 44 -19.24 -12.94 -1.63
N GLN A 45 -19.49 -13.72 -0.58
CA GLN A 45 -19.00 -13.46 0.77
C GLN A 45 -17.64 -14.12 0.96
N LEU A 46 -16.62 -13.40 0.51
CA LEU A 46 -15.23 -13.82 0.71
C LEU A 46 -14.74 -13.29 2.06
N LYS A 47 -14.11 -14.16 2.85
CA LYS A 47 -13.31 -13.78 4.01
C LYS A 47 -11.83 -13.78 3.58
N PRO A 48 -11.34 -12.71 2.93
CA PRO A 48 -9.94 -12.68 2.53
C PRO A 48 -9.06 -12.79 3.79
N ALA A 49 -8.06 -13.66 3.74
CA ALA A 49 -7.06 -13.71 4.79
C ALA A 49 -6.39 -12.33 4.85
N ARG A 50 -6.39 -11.70 6.04
CA ARG A 50 -5.66 -10.45 6.22
C ARG A 50 -4.16 -10.79 6.17
N PRO A 51 -3.38 -10.18 5.26
CA PRO A 51 -1.94 -10.38 5.28
C PRO A 51 -1.39 -9.97 6.65
N LYS A 52 -0.46 -10.76 7.17
CA LYS A 52 0.19 -10.43 8.45
C LYS A 52 0.85 -9.05 8.32
N PRO A 53 0.71 -8.16 9.32
CA PRO A 53 1.45 -6.91 9.35
C PRO A 53 2.94 -7.14 9.15
N VAL A 54 3.55 -6.38 8.23
CA VAL A 54 5.01 -6.35 8.08
C VAL A 54 5.53 -5.18 8.91
N TYR A 55 6.52 -5.45 9.75
CA TYR A 55 7.22 -4.42 10.53
C TYR A 55 8.61 -4.24 9.95
N VAL A 56 9.06 -2.99 9.87
CA VAL A 56 10.41 -2.63 9.42
C VAL A 56 11.01 -1.68 10.44
N THR A 57 12.26 -1.93 10.81
CA THR A 57 13.05 -1.03 11.65
C THR A 57 13.81 -0.05 10.76
N THR A 58 13.68 1.24 11.05
CA THR A 58 14.30 2.33 10.29
C THR A 58 14.69 3.47 11.21
N ARG A 59 15.61 4.33 10.77
CA ARG A 59 16.04 5.54 11.49
C ARG A 59 14.98 6.63 11.38
N SER A 60 14.66 7.31 12.47
CA SER A 60 13.68 8.40 12.49
C SER A 60 14.33 9.76 12.30
N PHE A 61 14.22 10.34 11.11
CA PHE A 61 14.74 11.68 10.81
C PHE A 61 13.77 12.83 11.14
N LYS A 62 12.73 12.58 11.96
CA LYS A 62 11.66 13.56 12.22
C LYS A 62 12.18 14.84 12.90
N GLN A 63 13.18 14.70 13.76
CA GLN A 63 13.80 15.80 14.52
C GLN A 63 15.30 15.93 14.17
N TYR A 64 15.75 15.26 13.10
CA TYR A 64 17.14 15.29 12.70
C TYR A 64 17.56 16.69 12.24
N ASN A 65 18.66 17.19 12.80
CA ASN A 65 19.29 18.44 12.39
C ASN A 65 20.72 18.16 11.94
N ALA A 66 20.97 18.36 10.64
CA ALA A 66 22.27 18.06 10.03
C ALA A 66 23.42 18.87 10.64
N ASN A 67 23.19 20.15 10.97
CA ASN A 67 24.22 21.01 11.55
C ASN A 67 24.57 20.57 12.98
N ASN A 68 23.55 20.21 13.78
CA ASN A 68 23.80 19.72 15.14
C ASN A 68 24.54 18.39 15.13
N PHE A 69 24.11 17.45 14.29
CA PHE A 69 24.78 16.17 14.13
C PHE A 69 26.24 16.33 13.67
N GLN A 70 26.48 17.18 12.68
CA GLN A 70 27.84 17.46 12.20
C GLN A 70 28.71 18.09 13.30
N SER A 71 28.16 19.00 14.10
CA SER A 71 28.87 19.62 15.21
C SER A 71 29.25 18.60 16.28
N GLU A 72 28.32 17.72 16.69
CA GLU A 72 28.59 16.70 17.71
C GLU A 72 29.55 15.62 17.22
N VAL A 73 29.41 15.17 15.96
CA VAL A 73 30.38 14.27 15.33
C VAL A 73 31.77 14.91 15.30
N ALA A 74 31.89 16.20 15.00
CA ALA A 74 33.19 16.89 15.00
C ALA A 74 33.82 17.02 16.40
N GLN A 75 32.99 17.06 17.46
CA GLN A 75 33.42 17.19 18.85
C GLN A 75 33.60 15.84 19.57
N ALA A 76 33.19 14.74 18.94
CA ALA A 76 33.30 13.42 19.55
C ALA A 76 34.77 13.04 19.81
N PRO A 77 35.05 12.27 20.87
CA PRO A 77 36.42 11.96 21.30
C PRO A 77 37.07 10.87 20.44
N TRP A 78 37.24 11.11 19.13
CA TRP A 78 37.79 10.12 18.18
C TRP A 78 39.23 9.70 18.50
N SER A 79 40.01 10.57 19.17
CA SER A 79 41.36 10.22 19.62
C SER A 79 41.35 9.00 20.55
N VAL A 80 40.32 8.84 21.39
CA VAL A 80 40.17 7.67 22.27
C VAL A 80 40.08 6.38 21.45
N VAL A 81 39.36 6.42 20.33
CA VAL A 81 39.23 5.26 19.42
C VAL A 81 40.57 4.91 18.77
N LEU A 82 41.38 5.92 18.43
CA LEU A 82 42.64 5.73 17.71
C LEU A 82 43.82 5.37 18.62
N ASP A 83 43.88 5.97 19.80
CA ASP A 83 45.07 6.02 20.67
C ASP A 83 45.02 5.03 21.84
N VAL A 84 43.84 4.55 22.24
CA VAL A 84 43.69 3.66 23.43
C VAL A 84 43.76 2.18 23.08
N PHE A 85 43.32 1.81 21.88
CA PHE A 85 43.28 0.41 21.45
C PHE A 85 44.50 0.10 20.57
N ASP A 86 45.09 -1.10 20.73
CA ASP A 86 46.21 -1.55 19.88
C ASP A 86 45.74 -2.40 18.70
N ASP A 87 44.67 -3.17 18.91
CA ASP A 87 44.10 -4.06 17.90
C ASP A 87 43.14 -3.33 16.94
N VAL A 88 43.18 -3.70 15.66
CA VAL A 88 42.39 -3.05 14.61
C VAL A 88 40.89 -3.33 14.77
N GLU A 89 40.53 -4.53 15.21
CA GLU A 89 39.12 -4.92 15.43
C GLU A 89 38.55 -4.13 16.62
N ASP A 90 39.32 -3.96 17.69
CA ASP A 90 38.91 -3.17 18.84
C ASP A 90 38.69 -1.68 18.48
N LYS A 91 39.54 -1.10 17.63
CA LYS A 91 39.33 0.25 17.08
C LYS A 91 38.05 0.35 16.28
N LEU A 92 37.78 -0.63 15.41
CA LEU A 92 36.57 -0.66 14.60
C LEU A 92 35.32 -0.78 15.49
N ASN A 93 35.36 -1.62 16.51
CA ASN A 93 34.26 -1.77 17.45
C ASN A 93 34.01 -0.49 18.24
N ALA A 94 35.06 0.14 18.79
CA ALA A 94 34.95 1.40 19.52
C ALA A 94 34.41 2.54 18.65
N PHE A 95 34.87 2.63 17.38
CA PHE A 95 34.31 3.56 16.40
C PHE A 95 32.80 3.32 16.21
N ASN A 96 32.41 2.07 15.95
CA ASN A 96 31.01 1.72 15.70
C ASN A 96 30.12 2.03 16.90
N ILE A 97 30.57 1.77 18.12
CA ILE A 97 29.82 2.10 19.33
C ILE A 97 29.62 3.62 19.41
N LEU A 98 30.71 4.40 19.41
CA LEU A 98 30.65 5.85 19.53
C LEU A 98 29.80 6.50 18.44
N PHE A 99 29.97 6.07 17.19
CA PHE A 99 29.21 6.60 16.06
C PHE A 99 27.73 6.21 16.12
N ASN A 100 27.41 4.97 16.47
CA ASN A 100 26.01 4.55 16.56
C ASN A 100 25.30 5.20 17.74
N ASP A 101 25.97 5.46 18.86
CA ASP A 101 25.38 6.18 20.00
C ASP A 101 24.96 7.61 19.59
N LEU A 102 25.85 8.35 18.91
CA LEU A 102 25.52 9.65 18.33
C LEU A 102 24.38 9.54 17.30
N LEU A 103 24.40 8.52 16.46
CA LEU A 103 23.36 8.32 15.46
C LEU A 103 22.00 7.96 16.08
N ASP A 104 21.99 7.22 17.18
CA ASP A 104 20.80 6.86 17.95
C ASP A 104 20.17 8.07 18.63
N GLU A 105 20.98 9.02 19.11
CA GLU A 105 20.51 10.28 19.69
C GLU A 105 19.84 11.19 18.65
N HIS A 106 20.46 11.36 17.48
CA HIS A 106 19.96 12.28 16.44
C HIS A 106 18.93 11.66 15.50
N ALA A 107 19.00 10.35 15.29
CA ALA A 107 18.14 9.60 14.39
C ALA A 107 17.79 8.24 15.01
N PRO A 108 16.98 8.20 16.07
CA PRO A 108 16.69 6.97 16.80
C PRO A 108 16.02 5.92 15.91
N LEU A 109 16.32 4.65 16.19
CA LEU A 109 15.63 3.53 15.56
C LEU A 109 14.15 3.55 15.95
N LYS A 110 13.29 3.35 14.96
CA LYS A 110 11.86 3.12 15.15
C LYS A 110 11.41 1.93 14.34
N THR A 111 10.55 1.12 14.93
CA THR A 111 9.83 0.07 14.22
C THR A 111 8.51 0.62 13.71
N ILE A 112 8.33 0.61 12.39
CA ILE A 112 7.09 1.04 11.75
C ILE A 112 6.34 -0.16 11.20
N LYS A 113 5.01 -0.13 11.36
CA LYS A 113 4.11 -1.04 10.66
C LYS A 113 3.95 -0.56 9.23
N ILE A 114 4.36 -1.38 8.27
CA ILE A 114 4.11 -1.14 6.86
C ILE A 114 2.60 -1.29 6.62
N ARG A 115 1.94 -0.15 6.41
CA ARG A 115 0.56 -0.10 5.91
C ARG A 115 0.65 -0.39 4.40
N GLY A 116 -0.30 -1.16 3.88
CA GLY A 116 -0.22 -1.85 2.58
C GLY A 116 0.55 -1.11 1.48
N ARG A 117 1.38 -1.84 0.73
CA ARG A 117 2.17 -1.27 -0.36
C ARG A 117 1.22 -0.70 -1.43
N PRO A 118 1.50 0.49 -1.99
CA PRO A 118 0.75 0.99 -3.13
C PRO A 118 0.84 -0.04 -4.28
N ASN A 119 -0.27 -0.24 -4.99
CA ASN A 119 -0.29 -1.12 -6.14
C ASN A 119 0.76 -0.65 -7.17
N PRO A 120 1.74 -1.50 -7.55
CA PRO A 120 2.82 -1.09 -8.47
C PRO A 120 2.30 -0.69 -9.85
N CYS A 121 1.14 -1.19 -10.27
CA CYS A 121 0.49 -0.80 -11.51
C CYS A 121 -0.21 0.56 -11.42
N VAL A 122 -0.31 1.16 -10.24
CA VAL A 122 -0.92 2.48 -10.02
C VAL A 122 0.18 3.50 -9.77
N THR A 123 0.68 4.07 -10.86
CA THR A 123 1.69 5.12 -10.88
C THR A 123 1.12 6.46 -10.39
N ASN A 124 1.99 7.44 -10.15
CA ASN A 124 1.54 8.80 -9.77
C ASN A 124 0.71 9.46 -10.88
N GLU A 125 1.07 9.24 -12.15
CA GLU A 125 0.31 9.72 -13.30
C GLU A 125 -1.13 9.16 -13.32
N ILE A 126 -1.26 7.84 -13.12
CA ILE A 126 -2.59 7.19 -13.03
C ILE A 126 -3.40 7.78 -11.87
N ARG A 127 -2.77 8.07 -10.73
CA ARG A 127 -3.47 8.73 -9.60
C ARG A 127 -3.99 10.10 -9.97
N GLU A 128 -3.24 10.90 -10.72
CA GLU A 128 -3.70 12.24 -11.17
C GLU A 128 -4.86 12.14 -12.18
N LEU A 129 -4.80 11.17 -13.10
CA LEU A 129 -5.92 10.88 -14.02
C LEU A 129 -7.19 10.46 -13.25
N MET A 130 -7.04 9.59 -12.24
CA MET A 130 -8.17 9.20 -11.39
C MET A 130 -8.77 10.40 -10.65
N LYS A 131 -7.94 11.29 -10.07
CA LYS A 131 -8.41 12.52 -9.40
C LYS A 131 -9.17 13.43 -10.36
N THR A 132 -8.63 13.63 -11.57
CA THR A 132 -9.27 14.46 -12.61
C THR A 132 -10.64 13.90 -12.99
N ARG A 133 -10.71 12.61 -13.29
CA ARG A 133 -11.98 11.89 -13.57
C ARG A 133 -12.98 12.07 -12.44
N ASP A 134 -12.56 11.84 -11.19
CA ASP A 134 -13.46 11.91 -10.03
C ASP A 134 -13.95 13.34 -9.76
N SER A 135 -13.10 14.34 -10.00
CA SER A 135 -13.45 15.76 -9.97
C SER A 135 -14.53 16.10 -11.01
N TRP A 136 -14.34 15.69 -12.26
CA TRP A 136 -15.32 15.89 -13.33
C TRP A 136 -16.64 15.18 -13.05
N LYS A 137 -16.59 13.92 -12.61
CA LYS A 137 -17.79 13.18 -12.20
C LYS A 137 -18.55 13.88 -11.08
N LYS A 138 -17.83 14.45 -10.09
CA LYS A 138 -18.45 15.22 -9.00
C LYS A 138 -19.10 16.51 -9.52
N LYS A 139 -18.48 17.19 -10.49
CA LYS A 139 -19.06 18.37 -11.15
C LYS A 139 -20.31 18.02 -11.93
N ALA A 140 -20.26 17.04 -12.83
CA ALA A 140 -21.40 16.58 -13.63
C ALA A 140 -22.61 16.19 -12.77
N LYS A 141 -22.38 15.42 -11.70
CA LYS A 141 -23.44 15.07 -10.73
C LYS A 141 -24.07 16.29 -10.05
N LYS A 142 -23.28 17.35 -9.80
CA LYS A 142 -23.77 18.58 -9.17
C LYS A 142 -24.53 19.46 -10.17
N SER A 143 -24.06 19.53 -11.42
CA SER A 143 -24.70 20.30 -12.48
C SER A 143 -25.92 19.60 -13.09
N LYS A 144 -26.10 18.28 -12.87
CA LYS A 144 -27.09 17.43 -13.56
C LYS A 144 -26.96 17.49 -15.09
N ASP A 145 -25.76 17.81 -15.56
CA ASP A 145 -25.40 17.81 -16.96
C ASP A 145 -24.97 16.37 -17.31
N PRO A 146 -25.52 15.73 -18.36
CA PRO A 146 -25.28 14.34 -18.71
C PRO A 146 -23.79 13.96 -18.82
#